data_AF-K0S064-F1
#
_entry.id   AF-K0S064-F1
#
_cell.length_a   1.000
_cell.length_b   1.000
_cell.length_c   1.000
_cell.angle_alpha   90.00
_cell.angle_beta   90.00
_cell.angle_gamma   90.00
#
_symmetry.space_group_name_H-M   'P 1'
#
loop_
_entity.id
_entity.type
_entity.pdbx_description
1 polymer ?
#
loop_
_entity_poly.entity_id
_entity_poly.type
_entity_poly.pdbx_seq_one_letter_code
_entity_poly.pdbx_strand_id
1 'polypeptide(L)'
;MPGLDASAYQKEFHLFYRSFYLDFLAQRTDDWGGSDVHACDFSCDNGKMSWTNWDDEEMNNEWEGTESCQSGDTVGMLLNSDEGTLTVYKNNRRLGVMKTGLSGPYCWYTSLLNRTVAGVVSIKRGTLPFDGAVAT
;
A
#
# COMPACT_ATOMS: atom_id res chain seq x y z
N MET A 1 3.82 3.12 -9.31
CA MET A 1 3.92 4.15 -10.36
C MET A 1 5.34 4.29 -10.83
N PRO A 2 5.65 3.70 -11.98
CA PRO A 2 6.93 3.91 -12.64
C PRO A 2 7.12 5.40 -12.92
N GLY A 3 8.26 5.95 -12.52
CA GLY A 3 8.69 7.30 -12.93
C GLY A 3 8.12 8.48 -12.15
N LEU A 4 7.35 8.29 -11.06
CA LEU A 4 7.00 9.40 -10.17
C LEU A 4 8.26 9.98 -9.54
N ASP A 5 8.53 11.28 -9.74
CA ASP A 5 9.70 11.96 -9.18
C ASP A 5 9.46 12.33 -7.71
N ALA A 6 9.52 11.32 -6.84
CA ALA A 6 9.41 11.53 -5.39
C ALA A 6 10.53 12.42 -4.83
N SER A 7 11.65 12.60 -5.56
CA SER A 7 12.77 13.43 -5.12
C SER A 7 12.52 14.93 -5.24
N ALA A 8 11.51 15.33 -6.04
CA ALA A 8 11.07 16.71 -6.16
C ALA A 8 10.47 17.28 -4.86
N TYR A 9 10.04 16.42 -3.93
CA TYR A 9 9.34 16.80 -2.70
C TYR A 9 10.32 16.81 -1.51
N GLN A 10 10.56 18.00 -0.94
CA GLN A 10 11.50 18.17 0.17
C GLN A 10 10.86 17.86 1.53
N LYS A 11 11.64 17.22 2.43
CA LYS A 11 11.42 17.01 3.88
C LYS A 11 10.22 16.17 4.31
N GLU A 12 9.06 16.28 3.67
CA GLU A 12 7.85 15.54 4.04
C GLU A 12 7.12 15.08 2.76
N PHE A 13 7.31 13.81 2.39
CA PHE A 13 6.65 13.19 1.25
C PHE A 13 5.67 12.14 1.72
N HIS A 14 4.39 12.29 1.37
CA HIS A 14 3.36 11.30 1.59
C HIS A 14 2.40 11.28 0.40
N LEU A 15 2.04 10.09 -0.09
CA LEU A 15 1.14 9.93 -1.25
C LEU A 15 -0.30 10.42 -1.00
N PHE A 16 -0.62 10.73 0.26
CA PHE A 16 -1.91 11.26 0.72
C PHE A 16 -1.86 12.74 1.12
N TYR A 17 -0.78 13.45 0.78
CA TYR A 17 -0.75 14.90 0.93
C TYR A 17 -1.45 15.55 -0.25
N ARG A 18 -2.70 15.97 -0.01
CA ARG A 18 -3.58 16.62 -1.00
C ARG A 18 -2.93 17.79 -1.74
N SER A 19 -1.97 18.48 -1.12
CA SER A 19 -1.23 19.58 -1.76
C SER A 19 -0.41 19.15 -2.99
N PHE A 20 -0.09 17.86 -3.12
CA PHE A 20 0.71 17.32 -4.23
C PHE A 20 -0.12 16.58 -5.28
N TYR A 21 -1.44 16.44 -5.10
CA TYR A 21 -2.26 15.61 -5.97
C TYR A 21 -2.24 16.06 -7.44
N LEU A 22 -2.32 17.37 -7.68
CA LEU A 22 -2.22 17.92 -9.03
C LEU A 22 -0.85 17.65 -9.66
N ASP A 23 0.23 17.77 -8.87
CA ASP A 23 1.59 17.50 -9.35
C ASP A 23 1.79 16.01 -9.66
N PHE A 24 1.17 15.15 -8.85
CA PHE A 24 1.22 13.71 -9.07
C PHE A 24 0.41 13.28 -10.30
N LEU A 25 -0.79 13.82 -10.48
CA LEU A 25 -1.62 13.58 -11.66
C LEU A 25 -0.94 14.11 -12.94
N ALA A 26 -0.24 15.24 -12.87
CA ALA A 26 0.51 15.79 -13.99
C ALA A 26 1.68 14.90 -14.45
N GLN A 27 2.16 14.00 -13.59
CA GLN A 27 3.21 13.03 -13.90
C GLN A 27 2.67 11.68 -14.41
N ARG A 28 1.34 11.51 -14.47
CA ARG A 28 0.72 10.28 -14.96
C ARG A 28 1.11 10.03 -16.41
N THR A 29 1.49 8.78 -16.69
CA THR A 29 1.74 8.27 -18.04
C THR A 29 0.85 7.06 -18.32
N ASP A 30 0.73 6.68 -19.59
CA ASP A 30 -0.04 5.49 -20.00
C ASP A 30 0.50 4.19 -19.35
N ASP A 31 1.78 4.17 -18.97
CA ASP A 31 2.45 3.04 -18.33
C ASP A 31 1.92 2.73 -16.93
N TRP A 32 1.18 3.65 -16.31
CA TRP A 32 0.60 3.43 -14.99
C TRP A 32 -0.61 2.48 -15.03
N GLY A 33 -1.16 2.23 -16.23
CA GLY A 33 -2.34 1.41 -16.42
C GLY A 33 -3.66 2.17 -16.19
N GLY A 34 -4.75 1.40 -16.24
CA GLY A 34 -6.12 1.92 -16.14
C GLY A 34 -6.71 1.92 -14.72
N SER A 35 -5.89 1.72 -13.69
CA SER A 35 -6.35 1.64 -12.31
C SER A 35 -6.76 3.01 -11.78
N ASP A 36 -7.96 3.09 -11.20
CA ASP A 36 -8.41 4.21 -10.38
C ASP A 36 -7.93 4.09 -8.92
N VAL A 37 -6.84 3.36 -8.67
CA VAL A 37 -6.20 3.27 -7.36
C VAL A 37 -4.74 3.62 -7.56
N HIS A 38 -4.39 4.88 -7.37
CA HIS A 38 -3.03 5.36 -7.58
C HIS A 38 -2.16 5.00 -6.37
N ALA A 39 -2.65 5.23 -5.16
CA ALA A 39 -2.01 4.75 -3.94
C ALA A 39 -3.03 4.03 -3.05
N CYS A 40 -2.55 3.04 -2.30
CA CYS A 40 -3.28 2.45 -1.18
C CYS A 40 -2.31 2.08 -0.07
N ASP A 41 -2.74 2.21 1.18
CA ASP A 41 -1.91 2.01 2.36
C ASP A 41 -2.59 1.13 3.39
N PHE A 42 -1.76 0.51 4.22
CA PHE A 42 -2.16 -0.19 5.43
C PHE A 42 -1.55 0.54 6.62
N SER A 43 -2.39 1.00 7.54
CA SER A 43 -1.92 1.67 8.75
C SER A 43 -1.59 0.65 9.84
N CYS A 44 -0.32 0.55 10.22
CA CYS A 44 0.09 -0.28 11.36
C CYS A 44 -0.52 0.18 12.71
N ASP A 45 -0.98 1.43 12.82
CA ASP A 45 -1.52 1.98 14.08
C ASP A 45 -2.88 1.37 14.43
N ASN A 46 -3.75 1.19 13.43
CA ASN A 46 -5.13 0.76 13.63
C ASN A 46 -5.59 -0.35 12.68
N GLY A 47 -4.72 -0.78 11.75
CA GLY A 47 -5.01 -1.82 10.75
C GLY A 47 -5.84 -1.36 9.57
N LYS A 48 -6.22 -0.08 9.52
CA LYS A 48 -7.16 0.46 8.52
C LYS A 48 -6.46 0.72 7.20
N MET A 49 -7.28 0.80 6.16
CA MET A 49 -6.83 1.06 4.80
C MET A 49 -7.12 2.51 4.42
N SER A 50 -6.23 3.12 3.65
CA SER A 50 -6.52 4.33 2.88
C SER A 50 -6.22 4.09 1.41
N TRP A 51 -6.90 4.79 0.53
CA TRP A 51 -6.57 4.79 -0.90
C TRP A 51 -6.89 6.13 -1.53
N THR A 52 -6.28 6.40 -2.69
CA THR A 52 -6.54 7.61 -3.46
C THR A 52 -6.24 7.38 -4.93
N ASN A 53 -7.00 8.04 -5.80
CA ASN A 53 -6.65 8.26 -7.22
C ASN A 53 -6.20 9.72 -7.46
N TRP A 54 -5.93 10.46 -6.38
CA TRP A 54 -5.57 11.87 -6.34
C TRP A 54 -6.61 12.86 -6.88
N ASP A 55 -7.80 12.38 -7.25
CA ASP A 55 -9.00 13.19 -7.46
C ASP A 55 -9.96 13.03 -6.26
N ASP A 56 -10.04 11.81 -5.74
CA ASP A 56 -10.76 11.38 -4.56
C ASP A 56 -9.85 10.55 -3.64
N GLU A 57 -10.24 10.45 -2.37
CA GLU A 57 -9.56 9.65 -1.38
C GLU A 57 -10.54 9.12 -0.33
N GLU A 58 -10.21 7.95 0.19
CA GLU A 58 -10.82 7.47 1.42
C GLU A 58 -9.72 7.12 2.41
N MET A 59 -9.87 7.58 3.64
CA MET A 59 -8.87 7.41 4.69
C MET A 59 -9.46 6.67 5.87
N ASN A 60 -8.65 5.82 6.51
CA ASN A 60 -9.05 5.08 7.71
C ASN A 60 -10.32 4.24 7.51
N ASN A 61 -10.42 3.56 6.38
CA ASN A 61 -11.50 2.63 6.07
C ASN A 61 -11.31 1.30 6.80
N GLU A 62 -12.42 0.78 7.32
CA GLU A 62 -12.51 -0.60 7.76
C GLU A 62 -12.56 -1.55 6.55
N TRP A 63 -11.99 -2.74 6.72
CA TRP A 63 -12.03 -3.80 5.72
C TRP A 63 -12.05 -5.17 6.42
N GLU A 64 -12.39 -6.22 5.67
CA GLU A 64 -12.43 -7.57 6.23
C GLU A 64 -11.00 -8.05 6.56
N GLY A 65 -10.64 -7.98 7.84
CA GLY A 65 -9.30 -8.31 8.32
C GLY A 65 -8.57 -7.16 9.03
N THR A 66 -9.22 -6.00 9.25
CA THR A 66 -8.65 -4.88 10.01
C THR A 66 -8.05 -5.38 11.34
N GLU A 67 -6.74 -5.21 11.50
CA GLU A 67 -6.03 -5.51 12.75
C GLU A 67 -4.82 -4.59 12.92
N SER A 68 -4.68 -3.94 14.08
CA SER A 68 -3.53 -3.09 14.37
C SER A 68 -2.24 -3.90 14.58
N CYS A 69 -1.09 -3.24 14.50
CA CYS A 69 0.22 -3.84 14.72
C CYS A 69 0.82 -3.42 16.06
N GLN A 70 1.72 -4.25 16.56
CA GLN A 70 2.55 -4.00 17.74
C GLN A 70 4.04 -4.12 17.37
N SER A 71 4.90 -3.63 18.27
CA SER A 71 6.34 -3.78 18.09
C SER A 71 6.72 -5.26 17.99
N GLY A 72 7.46 -5.62 16.95
CA GLY A 72 7.86 -7.00 16.64
C GLY A 72 6.95 -7.73 15.65
N ASP A 73 5.77 -7.18 15.33
CA ASP A 73 4.92 -7.75 14.29
C ASP A 73 5.55 -7.62 12.89
N THR A 74 5.30 -8.62 12.04
CA THR A 74 5.65 -8.58 10.63
C THR A 74 4.37 -8.49 9.79
N VAL A 75 4.28 -7.44 8.97
CA VAL A 75 3.22 -7.29 7.96
C VAL A 75 3.74 -7.79 6.62
N GLY A 76 3.02 -8.73 6.02
CA GLY A 76 3.23 -9.19 4.65
C GLY A 76 2.17 -8.60 3.73
N MET A 77 2.56 -8.26 2.51
CA MET A 77 1.64 -7.77 1.48
C MET A 77 1.87 -8.55 0.20
N LEU A 78 0.79 -9.06 -0.39
CA LEU A 78 0.79 -9.81 -1.63
C LEU A 78 -0.06 -9.07 -2.65
N LEU A 79 0.59 -8.49 -3.65
CA LEU A 79 -0.06 -7.94 -4.83
C LEU A 79 -0.25 -9.07 -5.86
N ASN A 80 -1.50 -9.42 -6.14
CA ASN A 80 -1.87 -10.30 -7.24
C ASN A 80 -2.20 -9.43 -8.46
N SER A 81 -1.31 -9.42 -9.46
CA SER A 81 -1.49 -8.64 -10.68
C SER A 81 -2.57 -9.18 -11.61
N ASP A 82 -2.89 -10.48 -11.54
CA ASP A 82 -3.89 -11.11 -12.40
C ASP A 82 -5.31 -10.83 -11.89
N GLU A 83 -5.52 -10.96 -10.57
CA GLU A 83 -6.81 -10.67 -9.94
C GLU A 83 -7.01 -9.17 -9.62
N GLY A 84 -5.92 -8.40 -9.62
CA GLY A 84 -5.94 -6.99 -9.23
C GLY A 84 -6.24 -6.78 -7.75
N THR A 85 -5.66 -7.62 -6.88
CA THR A 85 -5.90 -7.62 -5.43
C THR A 85 -4.64 -7.40 -4.62
N LEU A 86 -4.79 -6.76 -3.46
CA LEU A 86 -3.76 -6.61 -2.44
C LEU A 86 -4.22 -7.30 -1.16
N THR A 87 -3.59 -8.44 -0.84
CA THR A 87 -3.86 -9.21 0.37
C THR A 87 -2.84 -8.87 1.45
N VAL A 88 -3.31 -8.72 2.69
CA VAL A 88 -2.46 -8.44 3.85
C VAL A 88 -2.31 -9.68 4.72
N TYR A 89 -1.12 -9.86 5.26
CA TYR A 89 -0.74 -10.90 6.19
C TYR A 89 -0.13 -10.27 7.43
N LYS A 90 -0.33 -10.88 8.59
CA LYS A 90 0.32 -10.51 9.84
C LYS A 90 0.86 -11.76 10.51
N ASN A 91 2.15 -11.76 10.83
CA ASN A 91 2.82 -12.88 11.50
C ASN A 91 2.52 -14.24 10.83
N ASN A 92 2.62 -14.29 9.49
CA ASN A 92 2.33 -15.45 8.64
C ASN A 92 0.86 -15.90 8.58
N ARG A 93 -0.06 -15.15 9.17
CA ARG A 93 -1.51 -15.38 9.04
C ARG A 93 -2.10 -14.43 8.02
N ARG A 94 -2.92 -14.94 7.10
CA ARG A 94 -3.69 -14.13 6.15
C ARG A 94 -4.76 -13.34 6.91
N LEU A 95 -4.78 -12.02 6.73
CA LEU A 95 -5.83 -11.15 7.27
C LEU A 95 -7.02 -11.06 6.30
N GLY A 96 -6.75 -10.81 5.02
CA GLY A 96 -7.80 -10.68 4.01
C GLY A 96 -7.34 -9.85 2.80
N VAL A 97 -8.25 -9.63 1.86
CA VAL A 97 -8.04 -8.73 0.73
C VAL A 97 -8.34 -7.31 1.17
N MET A 98 -7.32 -6.47 1.22
CA MET A 98 -7.44 -5.07 1.65
C MET A 98 -7.93 -4.17 0.51
N LYS A 99 -7.49 -4.40 -0.72
CA LYS A 99 -7.90 -3.60 -1.88
C LYS A 99 -8.05 -4.45 -3.14
N THR A 100 -9.06 -4.12 -3.94
CA THR A 100 -9.34 -4.68 -5.27
C THR A 100 -9.29 -3.59 -6.34
N GLY A 101 -9.36 -3.99 -7.61
CA GLY A 101 -9.36 -3.06 -8.74
C GLY A 101 -7.98 -2.48 -9.07
N LEU A 102 -6.92 -3.13 -8.60
CA LEU A 102 -5.54 -2.75 -8.89
C LEU A 102 -5.17 -3.25 -10.28
N SER A 103 -4.62 -2.38 -11.12
CA SER A 103 -4.06 -2.77 -12.41
C SER A 103 -2.82 -1.94 -12.74
N GLY A 104 -1.94 -2.51 -13.55
CA GLY A 104 -0.67 -1.87 -13.88
C GLY A 104 0.40 -1.97 -12.79
N PRO A 105 1.54 -1.29 -12.99
CA PRO A 105 2.72 -1.41 -12.13
C PRO A 105 2.65 -0.57 -10.85
N TYR A 106 2.81 -1.25 -9.71
CA TYR A 106 2.91 -0.64 -8.39
C TYR A 106 4.34 -0.72 -7.82
N CYS A 107 4.63 0.21 -6.92
CA CYS A 107 5.87 0.23 -6.13
C CYS A 107 5.50 0.10 -4.65
N TRP A 108 6.28 -0.68 -3.90
CA TRP A 108 6.14 -0.74 -2.45
C TRP A 108 6.76 0.50 -1.82
N TYR A 109 6.10 1.05 -0.81
CA TYR A 109 6.62 2.16 -0.02
C TYR A 109 6.26 1.95 1.46
N THR A 110 6.95 2.68 2.33
CA THR A 110 6.62 2.77 3.75
C THR A 110 6.78 4.22 4.18
N SER A 111 5.85 4.72 4.98
CA SER A 111 5.97 6.00 5.68
C SER A 111 6.07 5.75 7.18
N LEU A 112 6.91 6.53 7.85
CA LEU A 112 7.02 6.53 9.31
C LEU A 112 6.57 7.90 9.81
N LEU A 113 5.58 7.90 10.71
CA LEU A 113 5.24 9.11 11.46
C LEU A 113 6.40 9.42 12.41
N ASN A 114 6.87 10.67 12.37
CA ASN A 114 7.87 11.16 13.30
C ASN A 114 7.26 11.23 14.71
N ARG A 115 7.39 10.13 15.47
CA ARG A 115 6.99 10.03 16.88
C ARG A 115 8.21 10.21 17.79
N THR A 116 7.98 10.45 19.08
CA THR A 116 9.03 10.65 20.09
C THR A 116 10.00 9.47 20.24
N VAL A 117 9.65 8.29 19.72
CA VAL A 117 10.50 7.10 19.67
C VAL A 117 10.84 6.79 18.21
N ALA A 118 12.12 6.61 17.91
CA ALA A 118 12.59 6.21 16.60
C ALA A 118 12.04 4.82 16.22
N GLY A 119 11.11 4.78 15.28
CA GLY A 119 10.68 3.55 14.62
C GLY A 119 11.68 3.15 13.54
N VAL A 120 11.92 1.85 13.39
CA VAL A 120 12.70 1.29 12.29
C VAL A 120 11.78 0.36 11.50
N VAL A 121 11.73 0.57 10.18
CA VAL A 121 11.04 -0.33 9.25
C VAL A 121 12.05 -0.92 8.29
N SER A 122 11.87 -2.19 7.92
CA SER A 122 12.64 -2.83 6.87
C SER A 122 11.68 -3.49 5.90
N ILE A 123 11.92 -3.30 4.61
CA ILE A 123 11.17 -3.95 3.54
C ILE A 123 12.06 -5.03 2.96
N LYS A 124 11.52 -6.24 2.85
CA LYS A 124 12.20 -7.38 2.22
C LYS A 124 11.21 -8.12 1.34
N ARG A 125 11.72 -8.72 0.27
CA ARG A 125 10.93 -9.65 -0.54
C ARG A 125 10.60 -10.89 0.30
N GLY A 126 9.32 -11.21 0.40
CA GLY A 126 8.84 -12.43 1.07
C GLY A 126 8.78 -13.64 0.13
N THR A 127 8.59 -14.82 0.72
CA THR A 127 8.17 -16.02 -0.02
C THR A 127 6.66 -15.95 -0.23
N LEU A 128 6.17 -16.42 -1.37
CA LEU A 128 4.74 -16.55 -1.58
C LEU A 128 4.14 -17.47 -0.50
N PRO A 129 3.01 -17.10 0.10
CA PRO A 129 2.29 -17.99 1.00
C PRO A 129 1.85 -19.23 0.21
N PHE A 130 1.97 -20.40 0.83
CA PHE A 130 1.46 -21.64 0.23
C PHE A 130 -0.07 -21.56 0.24
N ASP A 131 -0.66 -21.17 -0.89
CA ASP A 131 -2.07 -21.39 -1.14
C ASP A 131 -2.21 -22.88 -1.44
N GLY A 132 -2.87 -23.63 -0.56
CA GLY A 132 -3.03 -25.08 -0.62
C GLY A 132 -3.82 -25.61 -1.83
N ALA A 133 -3.69 -25.01 -3.01
CA ALA A 133 -4.18 -25.53 -4.27
C ALA A 133 -3.36 -26.77 -4.65
N VAL A 134 -3.83 -27.92 -4.19
CA VAL A 134 -3.43 -29.22 -4.76
C VAL A 134 -3.86 -29.21 -6.22
N ALA A 135 -2.89 -29.26 -7.13
CA ALA A 135 -3.17 -29.62 -8.52
C ALA A 135 -3.72 -31.05 -8.54
N THR A 136 -5.02 -31.18 -8.82
CA THR A 136 -5.65 -32.46 -9.19
C THR A 136 -5.48 -32.72 -10.67
#